data_AF-A0A4R9J427-F1
#
_entry.id   AF-A0A4R9J427-F1
#
_cell.length_a   1.000
_cell.length_b   1.000
_cell.length_c   1.000
_cell.angle_alpha   90.00
_cell.angle_beta   90.00
_cell.angle_gamma   90.00
#
_symmetry.space_group_name_H-M   'P 1'
#
loop_
_entity.id
_entity.type
_entity.pdbx_description
1 polymer ?
#
loop_
_entity_poly.entity_id
_entity_poly.type
_entity_poly.pdbx_seq_one_letter_code
_entity_poly.pdbx_strand_id
1 'polypeptide(L)'
;MFHLSFYGSVLFRGLLLIILLQFSCITRGESSLSAKRSPEIPPTVTQGKVFLAGHTGEHSKDTEEILKLVQRLVSGTISKDLNFLPEIVSKKDGIYLDIKGNWTREQLIQELSKSDNYFRIYFFDRDLLEKQKNSTDVRTVRDLFLSSGGIEVDFYYESKSACELKLKFKENQKLERELINPYFIKQDGKWYLFRLF
;
A
#
# COMPACT_ATOMS: atom_id res chain seq x y z
N MET A 1 4.36 -73.31 -52.05
CA MET A 1 4.51 -72.19 -52.99
C MET A 1 3.17 -71.48 -53.10
N PHE A 2 2.91 -70.46 -52.28
CA PHE A 2 1.80 -69.51 -52.46
C PHE A 2 2.20 -68.19 -51.80
N HIS A 3 2.31 -67.16 -52.63
CA HIS A 3 2.46 -65.75 -52.24
C HIS A 3 1.11 -65.23 -51.74
N LEU A 4 1.10 -64.46 -50.63
CA LEU A 4 -0.01 -63.57 -50.29
C LEU A 4 0.47 -62.12 -50.33
N SER A 5 -0.31 -61.30 -51.03
CA SER A 5 -0.02 -59.92 -51.39
C SER A 5 -0.43 -58.92 -50.30
N PHE A 6 0.40 -57.89 -50.21
CA PHE A 6 0.18 -56.54 -49.72
C PHE A 6 -1.28 -56.02 -49.85
N TYR A 7 -1.97 -55.81 -48.73
CA TYR A 7 -3.04 -54.81 -48.57
C TYR A 7 -3.12 -54.41 -47.09
N GLY A 8 -2.35 -53.40 -46.69
CA GLY A 8 -2.31 -52.96 -45.29
C GLY A 8 -1.51 -51.69 -45.05
N SER A 9 -1.75 -50.63 -45.84
CA SER A 9 -0.97 -49.38 -45.69
C SER A 9 -1.77 -48.07 -45.92
N VAL A 10 -3.05 -48.13 -46.30
CA VAL A 10 -3.80 -46.90 -46.65
C VAL A 10 -4.80 -46.48 -45.56
N LEU A 11 -5.28 -47.39 -44.71
CA LEU A 11 -6.29 -47.07 -43.69
C LEU A 11 -5.72 -46.42 -42.42
N PHE A 12 -4.41 -46.52 -42.15
CA PHE A 12 -3.81 -45.99 -40.92
C PHE A 12 -3.30 -44.54 -41.04
N ARG A 13 -3.17 -43.99 -42.26
CA ARG A 13 -2.71 -42.60 -42.48
C ARG A 13 -3.84 -41.57 -42.55
N GLY A 14 -5.10 -41.99 -42.67
CA GLY A 14 -6.26 -41.10 -42.68
C GLY A 14 -6.75 -40.68 -41.28
N LEU A 15 -6.52 -41.52 -40.25
CA LEU A 15 -7.05 -41.27 -38.90
C LEU A 15 -6.17 -40.33 -38.05
N LEU A 16 -4.87 -40.22 -38.35
CA LEU A 16 -3.93 -39.38 -37.59
C LEU A 16 -4.04 -37.88 -37.93
N LEU A 17 -4.58 -37.53 -39.11
CA LEU A 17 -4.75 -36.14 -39.57
C LEU A 17 -6.00 -35.46 -38.97
N ILE A 18 -6.98 -36.22 -38.48
CA ILE A 18 -8.21 -35.67 -37.88
C ILE A 18 -7.98 -35.27 -36.41
N ILE A 19 -7.07 -35.96 -35.69
CA ILE A 19 -6.76 -35.64 -34.28
C ILE A 19 -5.87 -34.39 -34.17
N LEU A 20 -5.04 -34.09 -35.17
CA LEU A 20 -4.19 -32.89 -35.18
C LEU A 20 -4.89 -31.61 -35.65
N LEU A 21 -6.10 -31.71 -36.24
CA LEU A 21 -6.89 -30.55 -36.66
C LEU A 21 -7.93 -30.07 -35.62
N GLN A 22 -8.01 -30.73 -34.45
CA GLN A 22 -8.90 -30.31 -33.35
C GLN A 22 -8.17 -29.61 -32.18
N PHE A 23 -6.85 -29.39 -32.27
CA PHE A 23 -6.08 -28.67 -31.24
C PHE A 23 -5.75 -27.21 -31.59
N SER A 24 -6.20 -26.72 -32.75
CA SER A 24 -6.05 -25.32 -33.12
C SER A 24 -7.35 -24.56 -32.82
N CYS A 25 -7.28 -23.66 -31.83
CA CYS A 25 -8.32 -22.71 -31.39
C CYS A 25 -9.28 -23.20 -30.29
N ILE A 26 -8.75 -23.53 -29.12
CA ILE A 26 -9.35 -23.11 -27.84
C ILE A 26 -8.31 -22.28 -27.09
N THR A 27 -7.86 -21.19 -27.71
CA THR A 27 -7.46 -19.99 -26.96
C THR A 27 -8.75 -19.23 -26.67
N ARG A 28 -9.54 -19.76 -25.74
CA ARG A 28 -10.63 -19.00 -25.14
C ARG A 28 -9.91 -17.93 -24.33
N GLY A 29 -9.79 -16.75 -24.94
CA GLY A 29 -9.14 -15.60 -24.37
C GLY A 29 -9.56 -15.48 -22.92
N GLU A 30 -8.56 -15.46 -22.04
CA GLU A 30 -8.64 -14.72 -20.80
C GLU A 30 -9.13 -13.34 -21.22
N SER A 31 -10.44 -13.11 -21.11
CA SER A 31 -10.93 -11.78 -20.90
C SER A 31 -10.30 -11.39 -19.57
N SER A 32 -9.12 -10.78 -19.65
CA SER A 32 -8.69 -9.78 -18.70
C SER A 32 -9.79 -8.73 -18.72
N LEU A 33 -10.86 -9.03 -17.98
CA LEU A 33 -11.63 -8.05 -17.27
C LEU A 33 -10.66 -7.47 -16.23
N SER A 34 -9.67 -6.73 -16.74
CA SER A 34 -9.27 -5.47 -16.17
C SER A 34 -10.55 -4.63 -16.16
N ALA A 35 -11.43 -4.96 -15.22
CA ALA A 35 -12.38 -4.02 -14.71
C ALA A 35 -11.49 -2.85 -14.33
N LYS A 36 -11.55 -1.78 -15.13
CA LYS A 36 -11.12 -0.46 -14.71
C LYS A 36 -11.84 -0.23 -13.39
N ARG A 37 -11.22 -0.63 -12.28
CA ARG A 37 -11.68 -0.28 -10.94
C ARG A 37 -11.72 1.23 -11.00
N SER A 38 -12.92 1.78 -10.79
CA SER A 38 -13.06 3.22 -10.66
C SER A 38 -11.99 3.66 -9.64
N PRO A 39 -11.22 4.72 -9.91
CA PRO A 39 -10.15 5.12 -9.01
C PRO A 39 -10.74 5.30 -7.62
N GLU A 40 -10.20 4.55 -6.66
CA GLU A 40 -10.63 4.65 -5.27
C GLU A 40 -10.32 6.06 -4.78
N ILE A 41 -11.35 6.76 -4.32
CA ILE A 41 -11.25 8.16 -3.91
C ILE A 41 -10.61 8.19 -2.52
N PRO A 42 -9.52 8.94 -2.31
CA PRO A 42 -8.94 9.08 -0.98
C PRO A 42 -9.95 9.66 0.02
N PRO A 43 -10.00 9.16 1.26
CA PRO A 43 -10.88 9.73 2.27
C PRO A 43 -10.47 11.18 2.54
N THR A 44 -11.45 12.03 2.83
CA THR A 44 -11.17 13.41 3.25
C THR A 44 -10.39 13.40 4.56
N VAL A 45 -9.28 14.15 4.61
CA VAL A 45 -8.48 14.32 5.83
C VAL A 45 -8.61 15.75 6.31
N THR A 46 -9.14 15.93 7.53
CA THR A 46 -9.40 17.24 8.14
C THR A 46 -8.65 17.42 9.45
N GLN A 47 -8.36 18.67 9.79
CA GLN A 47 -7.83 19.02 11.10
C GLN A 47 -8.87 18.75 12.19
N GLY A 48 -8.45 18.09 13.26
CA GLY A 48 -9.19 17.95 14.51
C GLY A 48 -8.69 18.92 15.58
N LYS A 49 -8.56 18.42 16.80
CA LYS A 49 -8.12 19.21 17.96
C LYS A 49 -6.60 19.36 17.99
N VAL A 50 -6.14 20.47 18.56
CA VAL A 50 -4.73 20.72 18.84
C VAL A 50 -4.54 20.76 20.36
N PHE A 51 -3.67 19.89 20.86
CA PHE A 51 -3.32 19.75 22.26
C PHE A 51 -1.87 20.17 22.47
N LEU A 52 -1.63 20.97 23.52
CA LEU A 52 -0.31 21.45 23.90
C LEU A 52 0.07 20.83 25.25
N ALA A 53 1.10 20.00 25.29
CA ALA A 53 1.56 19.33 26.51
C ALA A 53 2.35 20.29 27.40
N GLY A 54 1.65 21.25 28.02
CA GLY A 54 2.24 22.17 29.01
C GLY A 54 3.16 23.25 28.44
N HIS A 55 3.10 23.52 27.13
CA HIS A 55 3.83 24.60 26.48
C HIS A 55 2.90 25.62 25.81
N THR A 56 3.42 26.82 25.58
CA THR A 56 2.65 27.99 25.10
C THR A 56 3.06 28.41 23.69
N GLY A 57 3.33 27.46 22.80
CA GLY A 57 3.72 27.74 21.41
C GLY A 57 2.53 28.05 20.49
N GLU A 58 2.72 28.95 19.52
CA GLU A 58 1.81 29.09 18.39
C GLU A 58 2.14 28.03 17.34
N HIS A 59 1.19 27.13 17.06
CA HIS A 59 1.39 25.98 16.16
C HIS A 59 0.50 25.98 14.92
N SER A 60 -0.23 27.06 14.65
CA SER A 60 -1.18 27.18 13.53
C SER A 60 -0.54 26.76 12.18
N LYS A 61 0.61 27.35 11.85
CA LYS A 61 1.37 27.06 10.61
C LYS A 61 1.96 25.65 10.61
N ASP A 62 2.46 25.21 11.76
CA ASP A 62 3.00 23.85 11.90
C ASP A 62 1.91 22.79 11.68
N THR A 63 0.71 23.04 12.22
CA THR A 63 -0.45 22.16 12.07
C THR A 63 -0.87 22.09 10.61
N GLU A 64 -0.91 23.23 9.91
CA GLU A 64 -1.23 23.27 8.48
C GLU A 64 -0.21 22.49 7.63
N GLU A 65 1.09 22.65 7.92
CA GLU A 65 2.16 21.92 7.23
C GLU A 65 2.05 20.40 7.45
N ILE A 66 1.93 19.98 8.71
CA ILE A 66 1.81 18.56 9.05
C ILE A 66 0.52 17.97 8.45
N LEU A 67 -0.60 18.70 8.46
CA LEU A 67 -1.85 18.24 7.86
C LEU A 67 -1.70 17.97 6.35
N LYS A 68 -0.99 18.84 5.62
CA LYS A 68 -0.68 18.62 4.19
C LYS A 68 0.17 17.38 3.98
N LEU A 69 1.14 17.12 4.87
CA LEU A 69 1.94 15.90 4.82
C LEU A 69 1.09 14.65 5.04
N VAL A 70 0.17 14.67 6.02
CA VAL A 70 -0.77 13.55 6.26
C VAL A 70 -1.70 13.34 5.08
N GLN A 71 -2.25 14.41 4.49
CA GLN A 71 -3.06 14.34 3.28
C GLN A 71 -2.30 13.67 2.13
N ARG A 72 -1.02 14.02 1.95
CA ARG A 72 -0.13 13.38 0.95
C ARG A 72 0.12 11.91 1.27
N LEU A 73 0.35 11.55 2.54
CA LEU A 73 0.54 10.16 2.99
C LEU A 73 -0.69 9.28 2.75
N VAL A 74 -1.87 9.78 3.11
CA VAL A 74 -3.13 9.08 2.87
C VAL A 74 -3.38 8.93 1.36
N SER A 75 -3.24 10.02 0.61
CA SER A 75 -3.43 9.99 -0.85
C SER A 75 -2.46 9.03 -1.54
N GLY A 76 -1.18 9.04 -1.15
CA GLY A 76 -0.16 8.12 -1.64
C GLY A 76 -0.49 6.65 -1.33
N THR A 77 -1.01 6.39 -0.13
CA THR A 77 -1.48 5.05 0.24
C THR A 77 -2.66 4.60 -0.62
N ILE A 78 -3.60 5.51 -0.91
CA ILE A 78 -4.75 5.27 -1.80
C ILE A 78 -4.35 5.28 -3.29
N SER A 79 -3.23 5.85 -3.71
CA SER A 79 -2.72 5.71 -5.08
C SER A 79 -1.74 4.54 -5.23
N LYS A 80 -1.38 3.86 -4.14
CA LYS A 80 -0.32 2.84 -4.09
C LYS A 80 1.05 3.39 -4.51
N ASP A 81 1.30 4.67 -4.20
CA ASP A 81 2.53 5.37 -4.52
C ASP A 81 3.03 6.16 -3.30
N LEU A 82 4.09 5.63 -2.68
CA LEU A 82 4.78 6.25 -1.56
C LEU A 82 6.24 6.62 -1.92
N ASN A 83 6.56 6.76 -3.21
CA ASN A 83 7.91 7.10 -3.66
C ASN A 83 8.42 8.46 -3.14
N PHE A 84 7.51 9.31 -2.68
CA PHE A 84 7.86 10.59 -2.07
C PHE A 84 8.30 10.50 -0.60
N LEU A 85 8.14 9.37 0.10
CA LEU A 85 8.49 9.26 1.51
C LEU A 85 9.91 9.78 1.83
N PRO A 86 10.96 9.51 1.02
CA PRO A 86 12.30 10.03 1.29
C PRO A 86 12.39 11.56 1.34
N GLU A 87 11.48 12.31 0.72
CA GLU A 87 11.46 13.78 0.72
C GLU A 87 11.05 14.37 2.09
N ILE A 88 10.26 13.60 2.83
CA ILE A 88 9.66 13.99 4.10
C ILE A 88 10.30 13.26 5.28
N VAL A 89 11.32 12.44 5.04
CA VAL A 89 12.11 11.75 6.06
C VAL A 89 13.46 12.45 6.25
N SER A 90 13.86 12.65 7.50
CA SER A 90 15.13 13.28 7.83
C SER A 90 16.29 12.37 7.42
N LYS A 91 17.35 12.95 6.84
CA LYS A 91 18.62 12.24 6.61
C LYS A 91 19.31 11.84 7.91
N LYS A 92 19.08 12.60 8.98
CA LYS A 92 19.74 12.42 10.27
C LYS A 92 19.09 11.30 11.08
N ASP A 93 17.75 11.32 11.18
CA ASP A 93 17.04 10.44 12.11
C ASP A 93 16.30 9.27 11.45
N GLY A 94 16.14 9.31 10.12
CA GLY A 94 15.39 8.27 9.41
C GLY A 94 13.91 8.22 9.78
N ILE A 95 13.33 7.02 9.71
CA ILE A 95 11.91 6.77 9.95
C ILE A 95 11.69 5.44 10.70
N TYR A 96 10.75 5.44 11.62
CA TYR A 96 10.20 4.23 12.25
C TYR A 96 8.97 3.76 11.48
N LEU A 97 9.01 2.54 10.94
CA LEU A 97 7.88 1.93 10.23
C LEU A 97 7.04 1.02 11.13
N ASP A 98 7.66 0.49 12.17
CA ASP A 98 7.00 -0.26 13.22
C ASP A 98 7.77 -0.07 14.55
N ILE A 99 7.33 -0.77 15.58
CA ILE A 99 7.92 -0.72 16.93
C ILE A 99 9.36 -1.30 16.95
N LYS A 100 9.82 -1.95 15.88
CA LYS A 100 11.03 -2.78 15.84
C LYS A 100 12.11 -2.30 14.84
N GLY A 101 11.80 -1.39 13.92
CA GLY A 101 12.74 -0.96 12.88
C GLY A 101 12.76 0.53 12.61
N ASN A 102 13.89 1.17 12.89
CA ASN A 102 14.26 2.46 12.31
C ASN A 102 15.03 2.21 11.00
N TRP A 103 14.62 2.87 9.92
CA TRP A 103 15.33 2.88 8.66
C TRP A 103 15.92 4.25 8.38
N THR A 104 17.16 4.26 7.88
CA THR A 104 17.72 5.48 7.30
C THR A 104 16.98 5.84 6.02
N ARG A 105 17.15 7.09 5.57
CA ARG A 105 16.58 7.55 4.30
C ARG A 105 17.08 6.72 3.12
N GLU A 106 18.34 6.30 3.14
CA GLU A 106 18.95 5.48 2.09
C GLU A 106 18.35 4.07 2.07
N GLN A 107 18.14 3.44 3.22
CA GLN A 107 17.45 2.16 3.33
C GLN A 107 16.02 2.26 2.79
N LEU A 108 15.31 3.35 3.11
CA LEU A 108 13.98 3.60 2.59
C LEU A 108 13.96 3.75 1.06
N ILE A 109 14.93 4.47 0.47
CA ILE A 109 15.06 4.58 -0.99
C ILE A 109 15.33 3.21 -1.62
N GLN A 110 16.22 2.42 -1.02
CA GLN A 110 16.53 1.07 -1.49
C GLN A 110 15.28 0.18 -1.42
N GLU A 111 14.50 0.26 -0.34
CA GLU A 111 13.28 -0.52 -0.20
C GLU A 111 12.24 -0.15 -1.27
N LEU A 112 11.98 1.14 -1.48
CA LEU A 112 11.01 1.63 -2.47
C LEU A 112 11.38 1.23 -3.91
N SER A 113 12.66 0.97 -4.20
CA SER A 113 13.09 0.51 -5.52
C SER A 113 12.80 -0.98 -5.80
N LYS A 114 12.42 -1.76 -4.78
CA LYS A 114 12.07 -3.18 -4.94
C LYS A 114 10.64 -3.34 -5.44
N SER A 115 10.43 -4.30 -6.34
CA SER A 115 9.10 -4.63 -6.87
C SER A 115 8.18 -5.28 -5.83
N ASP A 116 8.75 -6.01 -4.87
CA ASP A 116 8.05 -6.62 -3.74
C ASP A 116 8.52 -5.99 -2.42
N ASN A 117 8.28 -4.69 -2.31
CA ASN A 117 8.70 -3.92 -1.15
C ASN A 117 7.69 -4.01 0.01
N TYR A 118 8.16 -3.68 1.20
CA TYR A 118 7.38 -3.62 2.43
C TYR A 118 6.05 -2.88 2.27
N PHE A 119 6.05 -1.70 1.64
CA PHE A 119 4.83 -0.90 1.47
C PHE A 119 3.84 -1.58 0.53
N ARG A 120 4.31 -2.23 -0.53
CA ARG A 120 3.42 -3.00 -1.40
C ARG A 120 2.64 -4.04 -0.59
N ILE A 121 3.33 -4.82 0.23
CA ILE A 121 2.69 -5.92 0.96
C ILE A 121 1.81 -5.41 2.10
N TYR A 122 2.34 -4.54 2.96
CA TYR A 122 1.66 -4.14 4.19
C TYR A 122 0.68 -2.95 3.99
N PHE A 123 0.93 -2.09 3.00
CA PHE A 123 0.12 -0.89 2.81
C PHE A 123 -0.89 -1.04 1.68
N PHE A 124 -0.63 -1.80 0.60
CA PHE A 124 -1.42 -1.71 -0.63
C PHE A 124 -2.07 -2.99 -1.15
N ASP A 125 -1.44 -4.15 -0.93
CA ASP A 125 -1.76 -5.41 -1.60
C ASP A 125 -2.22 -6.48 -0.61
N ARG A 126 -3.54 -6.53 -0.42
CA ARG A 126 -4.18 -7.46 0.51
C ARG A 126 -3.90 -8.91 0.15
N ASP A 127 -3.92 -9.28 -1.13
CA ASP A 127 -3.70 -10.66 -1.56
C ASP A 127 -2.27 -11.14 -1.21
N LEU A 128 -1.29 -10.25 -1.33
CA LEU A 128 0.08 -10.53 -0.88
C LEU A 128 0.17 -10.64 0.64
N LEU A 129 -0.49 -9.75 1.37
CA LEU A 129 -0.49 -9.80 2.83
C LEU A 129 -1.15 -11.08 3.36
N GLU A 130 -2.27 -11.50 2.76
CA GLU A 130 -2.98 -12.73 3.09
C GLU A 130 -2.08 -13.96 2.92
N LYS A 131 -1.33 -14.02 1.80
CA LYS A 131 -0.33 -15.07 1.55
C LYS A 131 0.80 -15.04 2.57
N GLN A 132 1.33 -13.85 2.90
CA GLN A 132 2.45 -13.72 3.85
C GLN A 132 2.04 -14.10 5.28
N LYS A 133 0.81 -13.77 5.68
CA LYS A 133 0.29 -14.06 7.02
C LYS A 133 -0.42 -15.40 7.13
N ASN A 134 -0.66 -16.08 6.00
CA ASN A 134 -1.48 -17.29 5.93
C ASN A 134 -2.84 -17.11 6.62
N SER A 135 -3.48 -15.97 6.38
CA SER A 135 -4.75 -15.56 7.00
C SER A 135 -5.53 -14.69 6.05
N THR A 136 -6.85 -14.90 5.96
CA THR A 136 -7.78 -14.04 5.20
C THR A 136 -8.33 -12.88 6.04
N ASP A 137 -8.15 -12.92 7.36
CA ASP A 137 -8.49 -11.83 8.27
C ASP A 137 -7.29 -10.92 8.47
N VAL A 138 -6.93 -10.22 7.39
CA VAL A 138 -5.90 -9.16 7.39
C VAL A 138 -6.45 -7.92 6.71
N ARG A 139 -5.89 -6.77 7.08
CA ARG A 139 -6.16 -5.49 6.44
C ARG A 139 -4.82 -4.82 6.16
N THR A 140 -4.68 -4.31 4.94
CA THR A 140 -3.61 -3.37 4.63
C THR A 140 -3.96 -1.99 5.19
N VAL A 141 -2.98 -1.11 5.28
CA VAL A 141 -3.23 0.28 5.68
C VAL A 141 -4.20 0.97 4.72
N ARG A 142 -4.14 0.66 3.43
CA ARG A 142 -5.11 1.12 2.43
C ARG A 142 -6.53 0.67 2.77
N ASP A 143 -6.73 -0.60 3.13
CA ASP A 143 -8.04 -1.12 3.51
C ASP A 143 -8.63 -0.36 4.72
N LEU A 144 -7.77 -0.02 5.69
CA LEU A 144 -8.13 0.77 6.86
C LEU A 144 -8.59 2.18 6.46
N PHE A 145 -7.83 2.87 5.60
CA PHE A 145 -8.19 4.21 5.14
C PHE A 145 -9.46 4.23 4.28
N LEU A 146 -9.66 3.27 3.39
CA LEU A 146 -10.89 3.17 2.59
C LEU A 146 -12.13 2.92 3.47
N SER A 147 -11.94 2.27 4.61
CA SER A 147 -13.01 1.99 5.57
C SER A 147 -13.29 3.15 6.54
N SER A 148 -12.56 4.27 6.46
CA SER A 148 -12.59 5.32 7.47
C SER A 148 -13.81 6.25 7.42
N GLY A 149 -14.50 6.35 6.28
CA GLY A 149 -15.54 7.37 6.05
C GLY A 149 -15.02 8.81 6.12
N GLY A 150 -13.69 9.00 6.11
CA GLY A 150 -13.02 10.26 6.40
C GLY A 150 -12.16 10.17 7.66
N ILE A 151 -11.09 10.99 7.70
CA ILE A 151 -10.10 10.99 8.77
C ILE A 151 -10.05 12.39 9.38
N GLU A 152 -10.26 12.48 10.68
CA GLU A 152 -9.95 13.65 11.49
C GLU A 152 -8.60 13.45 12.19
N VAL A 153 -7.73 14.44 12.14
CA VAL A 153 -6.37 14.35 12.71
C VAL A 153 -6.28 15.23 13.95
N ASP A 154 -6.15 14.62 15.12
CA ASP A 154 -5.83 15.33 16.35
C ASP A 154 -4.29 15.47 16.49
N PHE A 155 -3.83 16.65 16.91
CA PHE A 155 -2.41 17.01 17.02
C PHE A 155 -2.02 17.14 18.48
N TYR A 156 -0.99 16.41 18.91
CA TYR A 156 -0.46 16.43 20.25
C TYR A 156 0.98 16.95 20.20
N TYR A 157 1.12 18.26 20.39
CA TYR A 157 2.44 18.87 20.46
C TYR A 157 3.07 18.60 21.82
N GLU A 158 4.11 17.78 21.83
CA GLU A 158 4.94 17.51 23.01
C GLU A 158 5.96 18.63 23.24
N SER A 159 6.35 19.33 22.18
CA SER A 159 7.25 20.48 22.23
C SER A 159 7.06 21.36 21.00
N LYS A 160 7.87 22.42 20.87
CA LYS A 160 7.90 23.26 19.67
C LYS A 160 8.39 22.53 18.40
N SER A 161 8.98 21.37 18.55
CA SER A 161 9.64 20.62 17.47
C SER A 161 9.22 19.16 17.41
N ALA A 162 8.16 18.77 18.11
CA ALA A 162 7.70 17.39 18.13
C ALA A 162 6.17 17.33 18.26
N CYS A 163 5.54 16.53 17.41
CA CYS A 163 4.09 16.37 17.35
C CYS A 163 3.72 14.92 17.06
N GLU A 164 3.01 14.28 18.00
CA GLU A 164 2.31 13.03 17.75
C GLU A 164 0.93 13.32 17.16
N LEU A 165 0.46 12.49 16.24
CA LEU A 165 -0.87 12.59 15.66
C LEU A 165 -1.73 11.40 16.06
N LYS A 166 -3.02 11.67 16.29
CA LYS A 166 -4.03 10.61 16.38
C LYS A 166 -4.97 10.70 15.19
N LEU A 167 -5.01 9.63 14.41
CA LEU A 167 -5.95 9.49 13.29
C LEU A 167 -7.28 8.97 13.83
N LYS A 168 -8.35 9.73 13.62
CA LYS A 168 -9.71 9.36 14.03
C LYS A 168 -10.56 9.12 12.81
N PHE A 169 -11.13 7.93 12.70
CA PHE A 169 -11.99 7.58 11.59
C PHE A 169 -13.42 8.04 11.88
N LYS A 170 -14.10 8.60 10.88
CA LYS A 170 -15.51 8.99 11.02
C LYS A 170 -16.41 7.76 11.12
N GLU A 171 -16.02 6.68 10.45
CA GLU A 171 -16.66 5.37 10.46
C GLU A 171 -15.65 4.31 10.92
N ASN A 172 -16.13 3.17 11.42
CA ASN A 172 -15.26 2.05 11.80
C ASN A 172 -14.14 2.39 12.80
N GLN A 173 -14.39 3.29 13.77
CA GLN A 173 -13.44 3.76 14.79
C GLN A 173 -12.63 2.65 15.49
N LYS A 174 -13.21 1.46 15.67
CA LYS A 174 -12.51 0.30 16.24
C LYS A 174 -11.25 -0.12 15.45
N LEU A 175 -11.16 0.24 14.17
CA LEU A 175 -10.04 -0.06 13.28
C LEU A 175 -8.87 0.91 13.46
N GLU A 176 -9.07 2.07 14.11
CA GLU A 176 -8.00 3.04 14.38
C GLU A 176 -6.85 2.41 15.17
N ARG A 177 -7.16 1.48 16.08
CA ARG A 177 -6.17 0.76 16.91
C ARG A 177 -5.24 -0.17 16.13
N GLU A 178 -5.56 -0.46 14.88
CA GLU A 178 -4.70 -1.26 13.99
C GLU A 178 -3.56 -0.40 13.40
N LEU A 179 -3.65 0.93 13.52
CA LEU A 179 -2.61 1.87 13.14
C LEU A 179 -1.82 2.33 14.35
N ILE A 180 -0.53 2.59 14.15
CA ILE A 180 0.27 3.33 15.11
C ILE A 180 0.09 4.83 14.87
N ASN A 181 0.29 5.64 15.92
CA ASN A 181 0.17 7.09 15.79
C ASN A 181 1.36 7.64 14.97
N PRO A 182 1.13 8.41 13.89
CA PRO A 182 2.21 9.11 13.22
C PRO A 182 2.92 10.08 14.14
N TYR A 183 4.22 10.25 13.95
CA TYR A 183 5.01 11.20 14.72
C TYR A 183 5.86 12.06 13.81
N PHE A 184 5.86 13.37 14.06
CA PHE A 184 6.61 14.35 13.30
C PHE A 184 7.60 15.07 14.20
N ILE A 185 8.79 15.34 13.65
CA ILE A 185 9.84 16.15 14.29
C ILE A 185 10.20 17.33 13.40
N LYS A 186 10.54 18.46 14.02
CA LYS A 186 10.98 19.67 13.32
C LYS A 186 12.50 19.79 13.40
N GLN A 187 13.15 19.93 12.24
CA GLN A 187 14.59 20.14 12.15
C GLN A 187 14.87 21.25 11.14
N ASP A 188 15.72 22.20 11.53
CA ASP A 188 16.08 23.36 10.70
C ASP A 188 14.87 24.08 10.10
N GLY A 189 13.80 24.18 10.91
CA GLY A 189 12.55 24.84 10.52
C GLY A 189 11.58 24.02 9.69
N LYS A 190 11.92 22.79 9.27
CA LYS A 190 11.07 21.90 8.46
C LYS A 190 10.55 20.70 9.25
N TRP A 191 9.31 20.29 9.02
CA TRP A 191 8.75 19.07 9.61
C TRP A 191 9.09 17.82 8.79
N TYR A 192 9.45 16.77 9.51
CA TYR A 192 9.79 15.46 8.97
C TYR A 192 8.95 14.37 9.64
N LEU A 193 8.55 13.39 8.86
CA LEU A 193 7.94 12.16 9.33
C LEU A 193 9.00 11.32 10.04
N PHE A 194 8.81 11.12 11.33
CA PHE A 194 9.69 10.31 12.18
C PHE A 194 9.13 8.92 12.43
N ARG A 195 7.80 8.77 12.49
CA ARG A 195 7.11 7.48 12.61
C ARG A 195 5.89 7.45 11.69
N LEU A 196 5.80 6.41 10.85
CA LEU A 196 4.64 6.16 10.00
C LEU A 196 3.49 5.53 10.80
N PHE A 197 2.26 5.54 10.27
CA PHE A 197 1.08 4.88 10.87
C PHE A 197 1.04 3.37 10.62
#